data_AF-A0A382ZZ25-F1
#
_entry.id   AF-A0A382ZZ25-F1
#
_cell.length_a   1.000
_cell.length_b   1.000
_cell.length_c   1.000
_cell.angle_alpha   90.00
_cell.angle_beta   90.00
_cell.angle_gamma   90.00
#
_symmetry.space_group_name_H-M   'P 1'
#
loop_
_entity.id
_entity.type
_entity.pdbx_description
1 polymer ?
#
loop_
_entity_poly.entity_id
_entity_poly.type
_entity_poly.pdbx_seq_one_letter_code
_entity_poly.pdbx_strand_id
1 'polypeptide(L)'
;MSNILIIKHGSLGDIAQASGAIQDIFENHKDDQLHLLTTKPYFELFKKNPYITDVILDKRLSRYNLIYLFSLIRKIKKLSIVKVYDLQNSSRTLFYKKILFKNSNLNKWSSSETTLPQDRSKEEFDKKPVLDRFEHQLKTSGLNTKHTMFPDF
;
A
#
# COMPACT_ATOMS: atom_id res chain seq x y z
N MET A 1 4.47 18.59 -5.77
CA MET A 1 4.06 17.86 -4.56
C MET A 1 2.71 17.20 -4.80
N SER A 2 2.73 15.88 -4.97
CA SER A 2 1.54 15.04 -5.16
C SER A 2 1.22 14.24 -3.90
N ASN A 3 0.05 13.61 -3.84
CA ASN A 3 -0.31 12.71 -2.74
C ASN A 3 -0.20 11.24 -3.16
N ILE A 4 0.59 10.46 -2.42
CA ILE A 4 0.81 9.03 -2.60
C ILE A 4 0.10 8.29 -1.46
N LEU A 5 -0.57 7.18 -1.75
CA LEU A 5 -1.18 6.33 -0.73
C LEU A 5 -0.44 4.99 -0.63
N ILE A 6 0.06 4.66 0.55
CA ILE A 6 0.52 3.33 0.90
C ILE A 6 -0.61 2.63 1.65
N ILE A 7 -0.89 1.37 1.32
CA ILE A 7 -1.87 0.56 2.04
C ILE A 7 -1.16 -0.62 2.68
N LYS A 8 -1.15 -0.66 4.01
CA LYS A 8 -0.63 -1.81 4.75
C LYS A 8 -1.44 -2.06 6.02
N HIS A 9 -2.00 -3.26 6.09
CA HIS A 9 -2.60 -3.82 7.29
C HIS A 9 -1.76 -5.03 7.73
N GLY A 10 -2.17 -5.72 8.78
CA GLY A 10 -1.60 -7.02 9.13
C GLY A 10 -1.23 -7.12 10.59
N SER A 11 -0.38 -8.10 10.89
CA SER A 11 0.28 -8.34 12.17
C SER A 11 1.55 -7.48 12.32
N LEU A 12 2.24 -7.56 13.47
CA LEU A 12 3.48 -6.83 13.67
C LEU A 12 4.57 -7.30 12.70
N GLY A 13 4.65 -8.60 12.44
CA GLY A 13 5.59 -9.16 11.45
C GLY A 13 5.34 -8.64 10.03
N ASP A 14 4.06 -8.52 9.64
CA ASP A 14 3.70 -7.92 8.34
C ASP A 14 4.11 -6.46 8.23
N ILE A 15 3.97 -5.70 9.32
CA ILE A 15 4.36 -4.29 9.40
C ILE A 15 5.88 -4.15 9.34
N ALA A 16 6.61 -4.96 10.11
CA ALA A 16 8.06 -4.98 10.11
C ALA A 16 8.61 -5.31 8.72
N GLN A 17 8.08 -6.35 8.05
CA GLN A 17 8.48 -6.69 6.68
C GLN A 17 8.20 -5.58 5.67
N ALA A 18 7.17 -4.76 5.90
CA ALA A 18 6.84 -3.64 5.02
C ALA A 18 7.65 -2.37 5.30
N SER A 19 8.42 -2.29 6.40
CA SER A 19 9.13 -1.05 6.76
C SER A 19 10.14 -0.63 5.70
N GLY A 20 10.92 -1.58 5.19
CA GLY A 20 11.88 -1.34 4.11
C GLY A 20 11.22 -0.87 2.81
N ALA A 21 10.08 -1.46 2.45
CA ALA A 21 9.30 -1.03 1.29
C ALA A 21 8.73 0.38 1.46
N ILE A 22 8.26 0.73 2.66
CA ILE A 22 7.76 2.08 2.97
C ILE A 22 8.88 3.12 2.84
N GLN A 23 10.08 2.80 3.36
CA GLN A 23 11.24 3.67 3.24
C GLN A 23 11.66 3.85 1.77
N ASP A 24 11.74 2.76 1.00
CA ASP A 24 12.06 2.85 -0.43
C ASP A 24 11.03 3.71 -1.18
N ILE A 25 9.73 3.58 -0.88
CA ILE A 25 8.69 4.44 -1.47
C ILE A 25 8.95 5.90 -1.11
N PHE A 26 9.24 6.22 0.15
CA PHE A 26 9.56 7.59 0.57
C PHE A 26 10.79 8.15 -0.15
N GLU A 27 11.87 7.39 -0.24
CA GLU A 27 13.10 7.85 -0.88
C GLU A 27 12.95 8.13 -2.38
N ASN A 28 12.04 7.42 -3.05
CA ASN A 28 11.69 7.68 -4.45
C ASN A 28 10.65 8.81 -4.62
N HIS A 29 10.05 9.29 -3.53
CA HIS A 29 8.96 10.27 -3.51
C HIS A 29 9.20 11.39 -2.49
N LYS A 30 10.44 11.86 -2.32
CA LYS A 30 10.83 12.85 -1.28
C LYS A 30 10.08 14.18 -1.36
N ASP A 31 9.63 14.57 -2.55
CA ASP A 31 8.90 15.82 -2.80
C ASP A 31 7.37 15.64 -2.82
N ASP A 32 6.89 14.43 -2.47
CA ASP A 32 5.47 14.09 -2.39
C ASP A 32 5.03 13.85 -0.94
N GLN A 33 3.72 13.84 -0.72
CA GLN A 33 3.12 13.56 0.58
C GLN A 33 2.68 12.09 0.64
N LEU A 34 3.21 11.35 1.60
CA LEU A 34 2.91 9.93 1.78
C LEU A 34 1.83 9.75 2.83
N HIS A 35 0.69 9.21 2.42
CA HIS A 35 -0.42 8.84 3.30
C HIS A 35 -0.40 7.33 3.50
N LEU A 36 -0.68 6.86 4.72
CA LEU A 36 -0.69 5.43 5.02
C LEU A 36 -2.06 4.97 5.55
N LEU A 37 -2.68 4.01 4.87
CA LEU A 37 -3.93 3.37 5.31
C LEU A 37 -3.62 2.08 6.10
N THR A 38 -4.02 2.05 7.38
CA THR A 38 -3.76 0.90 8.28
C THR A 38 -4.84 0.70 9.34
N THR A 39 -4.70 -0.33 10.17
CA THR A 39 -5.63 -0.69 11.24
C THR A 39 -5.33 -0.01 12.58
N LYS A 40 -6.31 -0.02 13.49
CA LYS A 40 -6.22 0.59 14.82
C LYS A 40 -4.94 0.23 15.60
N PRO A 41 -4.49 -1.05 15.66
CA PRO A 41 -3.30 -1.40 16.46
C PRO A 41 -2.02 -0.69 16.03
N TYR A 42 -1.86 -0.35 14.74
CA TYR A 42 -0.63 0.25 14.20
C TYR A 42 -0.80 1.72 13.83
N PHE A 43 -1.98 2.30 14.07
CA PHE A 43 -2.29 3.68 13.71
C PHE A 43 -1.36 4.68 14.39
N GLU A 44 -1.20 4.59 15.73
CA GLU A 44 -0.33 5.50 16.49
C GLU A 44 1.17 5.23 16.24
N LEU A 45 1.53 4.00 15.88
CA LEU A 45 2.88 3.67 15.47
C LEU A 45 3.24 4.41 14.17
N PHE A 46 2.42 4.29 13.13
CA PHE A 46 2.70 4.93 11.84
C PHE A 46 2.60 6.45 11.90
N LYS A 47 1.84 7.03 12.84
CA LYS A 47 1.83 8.48 13.06
C LYS A 47 3.17 9.03 13.53
N LYS A 48 4.00 8.20 14.15
CA LYS A 48 5.35 8.56 14.60
C LYS A 48 6.41 8.26 13.55
N ASN A 49 6.05 7.62 12.43
CA ASN A 49 7.00 7.28 11.38
C ASN A 49 7.38 8.55 10.60
N PRO A 50 8.68 8.90 10.49
CA PRO A 50 9.12 10.15 9.87
C PRO A 50 8.88 10.21 8.36
N TYR A 51 8.60 9.08 7.70
CA TYR A 51 8.38 8.99 6.27
C TYR A 51 6.92 9.24 5.87
N ILE A 52 5.99 9.30 6.83
CA ILE A 52 4.55 9.35 6.59
C ILE A 52 3.98 10.71 7.01
N THR A 53 3.30 11.37 6.07
CA THR A 53 2.61 12.66 6.29
C THR A 53 1.36 12.52 7.14
N ASP A 54 0.45 11.61 6.78
CA ASP A 54 -0.79 11.35 7.53
C ASP A 54 -1.12 9.86 7.51
N VAL A 55 -1.80 9.42 8.57
CA VAL A 55 -2.29 8.05 8.69
C VAL A 55 -3.80 8.04 8.62
N ILE A 56 -4.32 7.17 7.77
CA ILE A 56 -5.75 6.94 7.59
C ILE A 56 -6.10 5.66 8.34
N LEU A 57 -7.03 5.78 9.29
CA LEU A 57 -7.53 4.62 10.03
C LEU A 57 -8.57 3.86 9.20
N ASP A 58 -8.26 2.61 8.90
CA ASP A 58 -9.23 1.60 8.51
C ASP A 58 -9.64 0.73 9.71
N LYS A 59 -10.87 0.95 10.21
CA LYS A 59 -11.52 0.13 11.25
C LYS A 59 -11.84 -1.30 10.81
N ARG A 60 -11.63 -1.66 9.54
CA ARG A 60 -11.93 -2.98 8.96
C ARG A 60 -13.38 -3.46 9.14
N LEU A 61 -14.32 -2.53 9.27
CA LEU A 61 -15.74 -2.88 9.31
C LEU A 61 -16.15 -3.56 7.99
N SER A 62 -17.21 -4.38 8.10
CA SER A 62 -17.80 -5.11 6.99
C SER A 62 -18.06 -4.19 5.79
N ARG A 63 -17.87 -4.70 4.57
CA ARG A 63 -18.17 -3.99 3.32
C ARG A 63 -19.66 -3.63 3.18
N TYR A 64 -20.54 -4.28 3.96
CA TYR A 64 -21.96 -3.96 4.05
C TYR A 64 -22.24 -2.73 4.93
N ASN A 65 -21.26 -2.25 5.71
CA ASN A 65 -21.39 -0.99 6.44
C ASN A 65 -21.12 0.19 5.49
N LEU A 66 -22.15 0.54 4.71
CA LEU A 66 -22.06 1.54 3.65
C LEU A 66 -21.72 2.94 4.17
N ILE A 67 -22.22 3.32 5.35
CA ILE A 67 -21.93 4.63 5.97
C ILE A 67 -20.44 4.77 6.26
N TYR A 68 -19.86 3.77 6.92
CA TYR A 68 -18.44 3.76 7.22
C TYR A 68 -17.60 3.74 5.95
N LEU A 69 -17.94 2.86 5.00
CA LEU A 69 -17.21 2.73 3.75
C LEU A 69 -17.25 4.04 2.95
N PHE A 70 -18.42 4.67 2.84
CA PHE A 70 -18.58 5.96 2.17
C PHE A 70 -17.70 7.03 2.81
N SER A 71 -17.68 7.13 4.14
CA SER A 71 -16.83 8.07 4.87
C SER A 71 -15.34 7.85 4.59
N LEU A 72 -14.88 6.59 4.67
CA LEU A 72 -13.49 6.22 4.39
C LEU A 72 -13.09 6.56 2.95
N ILE A 73 -13.90 6.14 1.98
CA ILE A 73 -13.66 6.38 0.55
C ILE A 73 -13.68 7.89 0.25
N ARG A 74 -14.59 8.65 0.85
CA ARG A 74 -14.65 10.11 0.71
C ARG A 74 -13.38 10.77 1.29
N LYS A 75 -12.87 10.31 2.44
CA LYS A 75 -11.60 10.81 3.00
C LYS A 75 -10.46 10.57 2.01
N ILE A 76 -10.32 9.36 1.47
CA ILE A 76 -9.26 9.03 0.51
C ILE A 76 -9.40 9.86 -0.79
N LYS A 77 -10.61 10.01 -1.33
CA LYS A 77 -10.84 10.80 -2.56
C LYS A 77 -10.45 12.26 -2.40
N LYS A 78 -10.68 12.87 -1.23
CA LYS A 78 -10.31 14.27 -0.95
C LYS A 78 -8.81 14.54 -1.05
N LEU A 79 -7.97 13.53 -0.85
CA LEU A 79 -6.51 13.65 -0.94
C LEU A 79 -6.02 13.73 -2.40
N SER A 80 -6.88 13.52 -3.40
CA SER A 80 -6.48 13.56 -4.81
C SER A 80 -5.27 12.66 -5.11
N ILE A 81 -5.29 11.44 -4.58
CA ILE A 81 -4.17 10.49 -4.66
C ILE A 81 -3.76 10.24 -6.12
N VAL A 82 -2.47 10.47 -6.41
CA VAL A 82 -1.92 10.29 -7.76
C VAL A 82 -1.46 8.86 -8.00
N LYS A 83 -0.97 8.16 -6.97
CA LYS A 83 -0.44 6.80 -7.02
C LYS A 83 -0.75 6.06 -5.73
N VAL A 84 -1.07 4.77 -5.84
CA VAL A 84 -1.24 3.87 -4.71
C VAL A 84 -0.19 2.76 -4.76
N TYR A 85 0.43 2.47 -3.61
CA TYR A 85 1.22 1.26 -3.36
C TYR A 85 0.46 0.37 -2.38
N ASP A 86 -0.21 -0.65 -2.90
CA ASP A 86 -0.90 -1.66 -2.09
C ASP A 86 0.10 -2.75 -1.68
N LEU A 87 0.65 -2.60 -0.47
CA LEU A 87 1.55 -3.58 0.17
C LEU A 87 0.75 -4.63 0.96
N GLN A 88 -0.58 -4.55 0.96
CA GLN A 88 -1.45 -5.50 1.65
C GLN A 88 -1.89 -6.64 0.73
N ASN A 89 -2.25 -6.34 -0.52
CA ASN A 89 -2.64 -7.33 -1.54
C ASN A 89 -3.79 -8.25 -1.10
N SER A 90 -4.84 -7.67 -0.50
CA SER A 90 -5.99 -8.41 0.02
C SER A 90 -7.25 -8.19 -0.81
N SER A 91 -8.24 -9.08 -0.68
CA SER A 91 -9.58 -8.90 -1.27
C SER A 91 -10.23 -7.57 -0.87
N ARG A 92 -9.96 -7.08 0.36
CA ARG A 92 -10.43 -5.77 0.85
C ARG A 92 -9.81 -4.60 0.09
N THR A 93 -8.50 -4.63 -0.13
CA THR A 93 -7.80 -3.54 -0.84
C THR A 93 -8.09 -3.58 -2.33
N LEU A 94 -8.28 -4.76 -2.91
CA LEU A 94 -8.83 -4.91 -4.26
C LEU A 94 -10.23 -4.30 -4.39
N PHE A 95 -11.09 -4.45 -3.39
CA PHE A 95 -12.39 -3.79 -3.36
C PHE A 95 -12.25 -2.26 -3.32
N TYR A 96 -11.30 -1.71 -2.57
CA TYR A 96 -11.00 -0.28 -2.59
C TYR A 96 -10.54 0.20 -3.96
N LYS A 97 -9.64 -0.54 -4.62
CA LYS A 97 -9.20 -0.25 -5.99
C LYS A 97 -10.39 -0.14 -6.93
N LYS A 98 -11.33 -1.10 -6.89
CA LYS A 98 -12.53 -1.11 -7.74
C LYS A 98 -13.41 0.14 -7.55
N ILE A 99 -13.45 0.72 -6.35
CA ILE A 99 -14.26 1.91 -6.04
C ILE A 99 -13.52 3.22 -6.34
N LEU A 100 -12.23 3.29 -6.00
CA LEU A 100 -11.44 4.52 -6.08
C LEU A 100 -10.82 4.73 -7.46
N PHE A 101 -10.34 3.65 -8.09
CA PHE A 101 -9.54 3.67 -9.31
C PHE A 101 -9.93 2.51 -10.23
N LYS A 102 -11.19 2.50 -10.67
CA LYS A 102 -11.70 1.49 -11.60
C LYS A 102 -10.78 1.42 -12.84
N ASN A 103 -10.42 0.21 -13.26
CA ASN A 103 -9.55 -0.07 -14.41
C ASN A 103 -8.15 0.58 -14.34
N SER A 104 -7.66 0.90 -13.14
CA SER A 104 -6.27 1.37 -12.97
C SER A 104 -5.25 0.27 -13.28
N ASN A 105 -4.22 0.67 -14.04
CA ASN A 105 -3.01 -0.10 -14.27
C ASN A 105 -1.96 0.17 -13.16
N LEU A 106 -0.78 -0.43 -13.30
CA LEU A 106 0.31 -0.30 -12.34
C LEU A 106 0.74 1.16 -12.10
N ASN A 107 0.61 2.05 -13.09
CA ASN A 107 1.00 3.46 -12.98
C ASN A 107 0.13 4.23 -11.97
N LYS A 108 -1.11 3.79 -11.75
CA LYS A 108 -2.01 4.40 -10.77
C LYS A 108 -2.13 3.57 -9.48
N TRP A 109 -2.14 2.24 -9.59
CA TRP A 109 -2.27 1.32 -8.47
C TRP A 109 -1.26 0.18 -8.62
N SER A 110 -0.16 0.26 -7.89
CA SER A 110 0.86 -0.78 -7.78
C SER A 110 0.42 -1.83 -6.74
N SER A 111 0.31 -3.08 -7.15
CA SER A 111 -0.01 -4.24 -6.32
C SER A 111 0.56 -5.51 -6.96
N SER A 112 0.61 -6.60 -6.20
CA SER A 112 0.99 -7.93 -6.72
C SER A 112 0.13 -8.41 -7.91
N GLU A 113 -1.06 -7.86 -8.11
CA GLU A 113 -1.92 -8.15 -9.25
C GLU A 113 -1.57 -7.29 -10.47
N THR A 114 -1.29 -6.00 -10.29
CA THR A 114 -0.95 -5.10 -11.40
C THR A 114 0.50 -5.23 -11.86
N THR A 115 1.36 -5.82 -11.03
CA THR A 115 2.77 -6.11 -11.35
C THR A 115 3.01 -7.60 -11.56
N LEU A 116 1.96 -8.43 -11.66
CA LEU A 116 2.12 -9.87 -11.87
C LEU A 116 2.86 -10.13 -13.19
N PRO A 117 3.96 -10.91 -13.19
CA PRO A 117 4.63 -11.28 -14.44
C PRO A 117 3.70 -12.06 -15.38
N GLN A 118 3.83 -11.84 -16.69
CA GLN A 118 2.95 -12.46 -17.69
C GLN A 118 3.16 -13.98 -17.84
N ASP A 119 4.31 -14.50 -17.37
CA ASP A 119 4.76 -15.88 -17.54
C ASP A 119 4.32 -16.84 -16.42
N ARG A 120 3.58 -16.35 -15.41
CA ARG A 120 3.28 -17.14 -14.20
C ARG A 120 1.91 -16.84 -13.63
N SER A 121 1.36 -17.80 -12.90
CA SER A 121 0.09 -17.60 -12.19
C SER A 121 0.27 -16.78 -10.91
N LYS A 122 -0.83 -16.19 -10.43
CA LYS A 122 -0.84 -15.48 -9.14
C LYS A 122 -0.54 -16.42 -7.97
N GLU A 123 -1.02 -17.66 -8.05
CA GLU A 123 -0.84 -18.69 -7.03
C GLU A 123 0.64 -19.10 -6.91
N GLU A 124 1.34 -19.23 -8.03
CA GLU A 124 2.78 -19.46 -8.04
C GLU A 124 3.55 -18.26 -7.50
N PHE A 125 3.15 -17.04 -7.88
CA PHE A 125 3.80 -15.82 -7.40
C PHE A 125 3.68 -15.67 -5.88
N ASP A 126 2.52 -16.00 -5.30
CA ASP A 126 2.28 -15.86 -3.87
C ASP A 126 3.04 -16.85 -2.98
N LYS A 127 3.63 -17.89 -3.56
CA LYS A 127 4.56 -18.80 -2.85
C LYS A 127 5.92 -18.15 -2.57
N LYS A 128 6.24 -17.04 -3.24
CA LYS A 128 7.50 -16.32 -2.99
C LYS A 128 7.49 -15.63 -1.62
N PRO A 129 8.66 -15.52 -0.97
CA PRO A 129 8.85 -14.69 0.21
C PRO A 129 8.24 -13.28 0.06
N VAL A 130 7.70 -12.75 1.14
CA VAL A 130 7.01 -11.44 1.14
C VAL A 130 7.93 -10.32 0.65
N LEU A 131 9.20 -10.32 1.08
CA LEU A 131 10.17 -9.29 0.69
C LEU A 131 10.48 -9.35 -0.82
N ASP A 132 10.67 -10.55 -1.39
CA ASP A 132 10.85 -10.73 -2.83
C ASP A 132 9.64 -10.20 -3.62
N ARG A 133 8.43 -10.40 -3.10
CA ARG A 133 7.20 -9.90 -3.74
C ARG A 133 7.13 -8.37 -3.67
N PHE A 134 7.53 -7.75 -2.56
CA PHE A 134 7.63 -6.29 -2.46
C PHE A 134 8.69 -5.73 -3.40
N GLU A 135 9.89 -6.33 -3.41
CA GLU A 135 10.98 -5.87 -4.26
C GLU A 135 10.56 -5.92 -5.74
N HIS A 136 9.97 -7.03 -6.17
CA HIS A 136 9.43 -7.17 -7.52
C HIS A 136 8.39 -6.09 -7.85
N GLN A 137 7.41 -5.88 -6.95
CA GLN A 137 6.35 -4.89 -7.15
C GLN A 137 6.91 -3.47 -7.30
N LEU A 138 7.83 -3.07 -6.42
CA LEU A 138 8.41 -1.72 -6.43
C LEU A 138 9.32 -1.50 -7.64
N LYS A 139 10.21 -2.45 -7.95
CA LYS A 139 11.06 -2.38 -9.17
C LYS A 139 10.22 -2.32 -10.44
N THR A 140 9.19 -3.16 -10.56
CA THR A 140 8.25 -3.12 -11.70
C THR A 140 7.49 -1.80 -11.79
N SER A 141 7.31 -1.11 -10.66
CA SER A 141 6.70 0.22 -10.59
C SER A 141 7.68 1.37 -10.89
N GLY A 142 8.94 1.06 -11.22
CA GLY A 142 9.98 2.03 -11.55
C GLY A 142 10.75 2.58 -10.35
N LEU A 143 10.65 1.95 -9.17
CA LEU A 143 11.30 2.43 -7.95
C LEU A 143 12.66 1.77 -7.76
N ASN A 144 13.62 2.53 -7.25
CA ASN A 144 14.87 1.99 -6.75
C ASN A 144 14.64 1.42 -5.35
N THR A 145 15.04 0.17 -5.12
CA THR A 145 14.86 -0.50 -3.82
C THR A 145 16.20 -0.79 -3.16
N LYS A 146 16.41 -0.27 -1.96
CA LYS A 146 17.62 -0.50 -1.14
C LYS A 146 17.27 -1.16 0.19
N HIS A 147 16.11 -0.82 0.73
CA HIS A 147 15.69 -1.20 2.08
C HIS A 147 14.69 -2.36 2.09
N THR A 148 13.96 -2.60 0.99
CA THR A 148 12.91 -3.62 0.91
C THR A 148 13.37 -5.03 1.33
N MET A 149 14.59 -5.42 0.95
CA MET A 149 15.15 -6.74 1.29
C MET A 149 15.79 -6.80 2.69
N PHE A 150 16.00 -5.65 3.31
CA PHE A 150 16.65 -5.50 4.62
C PHE A 150 15.82 -4.55 5.49
N PRO A 151 14.57 -4.91 5.83
CA PRO A 151 13.72 -4.05 6.64
C PRO A 151 14.37 -3.84 8.02
N ASP A 152 14.46 -2.57 8.42
CA ASP A 152 14.85 -2.14 9.75
C ASP A 152 13.63 -1.46 10.38
N PHE A 153 13.02 -2.10 11.37
CA PHE A 153 11.72 -1.72 11.92
C PHE A 153 11.83 -1.26 13.37
#